data_AF-A0AA42RFI1-F1
#
_entry.id   AF-A0AA42RFI1-F1
#
_cell.length_a   1.000
_cell.length_b   1.000
_cell.length_c   1.000
_cell.angle_alpha   90.00
_cell.angle_beta   90.00
_cell.angle_gamma   90.00
#
_symmetry.space_group_name_H-M   'P 1'
#
loop_
_entity.id
_entity.type
_entity.pdbx_description
1 polymer ?
#
loop_
_entity_poly.entity_id
_entity_poly.type
_entity_poly.pdbx_seq_one_letter_code
_entity_poly.pdbx_strand_id
1 'polypeptide(L)'
;MEEILINEKEEKFLTYWEKRFSTIFKDNTSWTTLFMTVNKATFPDSLNIETFCKKFMQDFNMKLSYKYDESDNEYDLTITR
;
A
#
# COMPACT_ATOMS: atom_id res chain seq x y z
N MET A 1 12.85 22.03 -8.57
CA MET A 1 13.67 21.23 -7.62
C MET A 1 12.78 20.40 -6.70
N GLU A 2 11.62 20.92 -6.30
CA GLU A 2 10.61 20.23 -5.46
C GLU A 2 9.98 18.99 -6.13
N GLU A 3 9.69 19.06 -7.44
CA GLU A 3 9.12 17.96 -8.22
C GLU A 3 10.00 16.70 -8.27
N ILE A 4 11.33 16.87 -8.27
CA ILE A 4 12.29 15.75 -8.25
C ILE A 4 12.25 15.04 -6.90
N LEU A 5 12.18 15.82 -5.80
CA LEU A 5 12.10 15.29 -4.43
C LEU A 5 10.78 14.56 -4.16
N ILE A 6 9.67 15.00 -4.75
CA ILE A 6 8.35 14.35 -4.65
C ILE A 6 8.41 12.96 -5.29
N ASN A 7 8.97 12.86 -6.50
CA ASN A 7 9.10 11.58 -7.21
C ASN A 7 9.99 10.58 -6.44
N GLU A 8 11.10 11.02 -5.84
CA GLU A 8 11.96 10.13 -5.06
C GLU A 8 11.27 9.55 -3.81
N LYS A 9 10.44 10.34 -3.12
CA LYS A 9 9.69 9.88 -1.95
C LYS A 9 8.63 8.86 -2.35
N GLU A 10 7.90 9.13 -3.42
CA GLU A 10 6.90 8.21 -3.96
C GLU A 10 7.53 6.88 -4.40
N GLU A 11 8.63 6.94 -5.13
CA GLU A 11 9.33 5.74 -5.60
C GLU A 11 9.85 4.89 -4.43
N LYS A 12 10.44 5.51 -3.40
CA LYS A 12 10.88 4.81 -2.18
C LYS A 12 9.71 4.16 -1.44
N PHE A 13 8.58 4.86 -1.33
CA PHE A 13 7.37 4.34 -0.70
C PHE A 13 6.83 3.13 -1.47
N LEU A 14 6.66 3.24 -2.79
CA LEU A 14 6.17 2.15 -3.63
C LEU A 14 7.11 0.94 -3.60
N THR A 15 8.42 1.17 -3.67
CA THR A 15 9.44 0.10 -3.61
C THR A 15 9.41 -0.64 -2.27
N TYR A 16 9.19 0.07 -1.16
CA TYR A 16 9.03 -0.55 0.16
C TYR A 16 7.82 -1.50 0.18
N TRP A 17 6.68 -1.05 -0.34
CA TRP A 17 5.45 -1.83 -0.36
C TRP A 17 5.51 -3.02 -1.31
N GLU A 18 6.15 -2.87 -2.47
CA GLU A 18 6.41 -3.97 -3.39
C GLU A 18 7.21 -5.09 -2.73
N LYS A 19 8.28 -4.73 -2.01
CA LYS A 19 9.08 -5.69 -1.23
C LYS A 19 8.24 -6.36 -0.14
N ARG A 20 7.44 -5.58 0.59
CA ARG A 20 6.57 -6.08 1.66
C ARG A 20 5.56 -7.09 1.13
N PHE A 21 4.84 -6.78 0.07
CA PHE A 21 3.91 -7.71 -0.57
C PHE A 21 4.62 -8.94 -1.11
N SER A 22 5.76 -8.76 -1.80
CA SER A 22 6.57 -9.88 -2.28
C SER A 22 6.95 -10.85 -1.18
N THR A 23 7.37 -10.36 -0.01
CA THR A 23 7.68 -11.20 1.15
C THR A 23 6.43 -11.94 1.65
N ILE A 24 5.32 -11.23 1.87
CA ILE A 24 4.05 -11.82 2.33
C ILE A 24 3.59 -12.96 1.40
N PHE A 25 3.72 -12.78 0.08
CA PHE A 25 3.32 -13.77 -0.91
C PHE A 25 4.33 -14.92 -1.08
N LYS A 26 5.63 -14.65 -0.93
CA LYS A 26 6.69 -15.68 -1.00
C LYS A 26 6.67 -16.64 0.17
N ASP A 27 6.33 -16.14 1.35
CA ASP A 27 6.32 -16.94 2.58
C ASP A 27 5.17 -17.97 2.62
N ASN A 28 4.44 -18.12 1.52
CA ASN A 28 3.40 -19.12 1.25
C ASN A 28 2.54 -19.44 2.48
N THR A 29 2.07 -18.37 3.10
CA THR A 29 1.25 -18.42 4.27
C THR A 29 -0.17 -18.76 3.79
N SER A 30 -0.82 -19.74 4.44
CA SER A 30 -2.14 -20.27 4.08
C SER A 30 -3.31 -19.27 4.29
N TRP A 31 -3.01 -17.97 4.32
CA TRP A 31 -4.00 -16.94 4.51
C TRP A 31 -4.85 -16.76 3.25
N THR A 32 -6.14 -16.62 3.48
CA THR A 32 -7.10 -16.16 2.48
C THR A 32 -7.24 -14.64 2.54
N THR A 33 -7.16 -14.05 3.74
CA THR A 33 -7.32 -12.62 3.98
C THR A 33 -6.31 -12.11 5.00
N LEU A 34 -5.71 -10.95 4.71
CA LEU A 34 -4.79 -10.22 5.59
C LEU A 34 -5.38 -8.83 5.88
N PHE A 35 -5.34 -8.42 7.15
CA PHE A 35 -5.71 -7.09 7.60
C PHE A 35 -4.47 -6.33 8.03
N MET A 36 -4.39 -5.06 7.65
CA MET A 36 -3.29 -4.20 8.09
C MET A 36 -3.73 -2.74 8.14
N THR A 37 -3.17 -1.99 9.08
CA THR A 37 -3.46 -0.57 9.22
C THR A 37 -2.23 0.26 8.82
N VAL A 38 -2.46 1.33 8.06
CA VAL A 38 -1.41 2.22 7.56
C VAL A 38 -1.77 3.65 7.87
N ASN A 39 -0.92 4.34 8.63
CA ASN A 39 -1.14 5.73 8.94
C ASN A 39 -1.09 6.60 7.66
N LYS A 40 -2.11 7.44 7.45
CA LYS A 40 -2.24 8.29 6.26
C LYS A 40 -1.09 9.28 6.12
N ALA A 41 -0.49 9.74 7.22
CA ALA A 41 0.64 10.67 7.19
C ALA A 41 1.92 10.05 6.60
N THR A 42 1.95 8.72 6.41
CA THR A 42 3.08 8.02 5.76
C THR A 42 2.97 8.03 4.24
N PHE A 43 1.80 8.35 3.68
CA PHE A 43 1.62 8.45 2.23
C PHE A 43 2.29 9.72 1.69
N PRO A 44 3.05 9.63 0.59
CA PRO A 44 3.49 10.79 -0.15
C PRO A 44 2.29 11.64 -0.60
N ASP A 45 2.40 12.96 -0.55
CA ASP A 45 1.31 13.87 -0.96
C ASP A 45 0.89 13.70 -2.42
N SER A 46 1.81 13.22 -3.27
CA SER A 46 1.57 12.91 -4.69
C SER A 46 0.82 11.60 -4.92
N LEU A 47 0.79 10.71 -3.93
CA LEU A 47 0.24 9.37 -4.07
C LEU A 47 -1.08 9.24 -3.29
N ASN A 48 -2.18 9.12 -4.03
CA ASN A 48 -3.46 8.81 -3.42
C ASN A 48 -3.60 7.29 -3.14
N ILE A 49 -4.40 6.95 -2.13
CA ILE A 49 -4.62 5.56 -1.69
C ILE A 49 -5.26 4.69 -2.78
N GLU A 50 -6.11 5.27 -3.65
CA GLU A 50 -6.75 4.52 -4.74
C GLU A 50 -5.74 4.04 -5.79
N THR A 51 -4.80 4.90 -6.18
CA THR A 51 -3.72 4.62 -7.12
C THR A 51 -2.79 3.57 -6.54
N PHE A 52 -2.44 3.71 -5.26
CA PHE A 52 -1.69 2.70 -4.51
C PHE A 52 -2.40 1.33 -4.58
N CYS A 53 -3.69 1.26 -4.25
CA CYS A 53 -4.43 0.01 -4.28
C CYS A 53 -4.50 -0.57 -5.70
N LYS A 54 -4.85 0.23 -6.71
CA LYS A 54 -4.95 -0.21 -8.12
C LYS A 54 -3.65 -0.79 -8.64
N LYS A 55 -2.52 -0.12 -8.38
CA LYS A 55 -1.19 -0.58 -8.76
C LYS A 55 -0.92 -1.97 -8.20
N PHE A 56 -1.05 -2.14 -6.89
CA PHE A 56 -0.66 -3.40 -6.25
C PHE A 56 -1.66 -4.54 -6.48
N MET A 57 -2.95 -4.26 -6.71
CA MET A 57 -3.90 -5.27 -7.19
C MET A 57 -3.47 -5.87 -8.53
N GLN A 58 -3.02 -5.02 -9.46
CA GLN A 58 -2.54 -5.45 -10.78
C GLN A 58 -1.20 -6.20 -10.69
N ASP A 59 -0.22 -5.63 -9.99
CA ASP A 59 1.14 -6.18 -9.91
C ASP A 59 1.18 -7.57 -9.24
N PHE A 60 0.32 -7.80 -8.24
CA PHE A 60 0.34 -9.02 -7.43
C PHE A 60 -0.85 -9.97 -7.68
N ASN A 61 -1.74 -9.63 -8.62
CA ASN A 61 -2.98 -10.36 -8.89
C ASN A 61 -3.75 -10.68 -7.59
N MET A 62 -4.04 -9.63 -6.82
CA MET A 62 -4.72 -9.71 -5.52
C MET A 62 -5.91 -8.75 -5.47
N LYS A 63 -6.82 -8.96 -4.53
CA LYS A 63 -7.81 -7.94 -4.14
C LYS A 63 -7.25 -7.13 -2.96
N LEU A 64 -7.26 -5.82 -3.09
CA LEU A 64 -6.84 -4.90 -2.03
C LEU A 64 -7.89 -3.79 -1.92
N SER A 65 -8.53 -3.71 -0.76
CA SER A 65 -9.50 -2.67 -0.40
C SER A 65 -9.04 -1.90 0.83
N TYR A 66 -9.56 -0.71 1.03
CA TYR A 66 -9.26 0.11 2.20
C TYR A 66 -10.52 0.72 2.80
N LYS A 67 -10.45 1.01 4.11
CA LYS A 67 -11.37 1.91 4.82
C LYS A 67 -10.54 3.00 5.46
N TYR A 68 -10.98 4.25 5.34
CA TYR A 68 -10.34 5.37 6.02
C TYR A 68 -10.99 5.55 7.40
N ASP A 69 -10.17 5.59 8.45
CA ASP A 69 -10.57 6.02 9.78
C ASP A 69 -10.12 7.47 10.00
N GLU A 70 -11.09 8.38 10.05
CA GLU A 70 -10.86 9.81 10.27
C GLU A 70 -10.38 10.11 11.69
N SER A 71 -10.72 9.27 12.67
CA SER A 71 -10.41 9.49 14.09
C SER A 71 -8.91 9.35 14.34
N ASP A 72 -8.32 8.32 13.74
CA ASP A 72 -6.91 7.96 13.93
C ASP A 72 -6.03 8.37 12.72
N ASN A 73 -6.64 8.89 11.65
CA ASN A 73 -5.97 9.28 10.41
C ASN A 73 -5.23 8.09 9.76
N GLU A 74 -5.93 6.96 9.64
CA GLU A 74 -5.36 5.69 9.18
C GLU A 74 -6.19 5.03 8.07
N TYR A 75 -5.53 4.21 7.26
CA TYR A 75 -6.15 3.34 6.27
C TYR A 75 -6.09 1.90 6.77
N ASP A 76 -7.25 1.32 7.02
CA ASP A 76 -7.41 -0.12 7.25
C ASP A 76 -7.48 -0.83 5.90
N LEU A 77 -6.40 -1.51 5.53
CA LEU A 77 -6.29 -2.29 4.33
C LEU A 77 -6.72 -3.73 4.56
N THR A 78 -7.51 -4.26 3.63
CA THR A 78 -7.87 -5.68 3.54
C THR A 78 -7.33 -6.24 2.23
N ILE A 79 -6.51 -7.28 2.33
CA ILE A 79 -5.90 -7.95 1.19
C ILE A 79 -6.45 -9.36 1.11
N THR A 80 -6.91 -9.79 -0.06
CA THR A 80 -7.42 -11.14 -0.29
C THR A 80 -6.76 -11.70 -1.54
N ARG A 81 -6.32 -12.96 -1.44
CA ARG A 81 -5.69 -13.70 -2.54
C ARG A 81 -6.72 -14.39 -3.43
#